data_AF-A0A967MT61-F1
#
_entry.id   AF-A0A967MT61-F1
#
_cell.length_a   1.000
_cell.length_b   1.000
_cell.length_c   1.000
_cell.angle_alpha   90.00
_cell.angle_beta   90.00
_cell.angle_gamma   90.00
#
_symmetry.space_group_name_H-M   'P 1'
#
loop_
_entity.id
_entity.type
_entity.pdbx_description
1 polymer ?
#
loop_
_entity_poly.entity_id
_entity_poly.type
_entity_poly.pdbx_seq_one_letter_code
_entity_poly.pdbx_strand_id
1 'polypeptide(L)'
;MKKNLLLIMVIALIMPLQSAGADCQGICGDTNADGSVNISDAIWLVNYIFVGGPPPQPVLACGDANTDGAAALQDAIWIINFVFIGGAEPGDCSPGNWGQGGDCCPF
;
A
#
# COMPACT_ATOMS: atom_id res chain seq x y z
N MET A 1 -16.58 1.69 -44.67
CA MET A 1 -15.66 1.64 -43.51
C MET A 1 -15.83 2.77 -42.48
N LYS A 2 -16.76 3.74 -42.65
CA LYS A 2 -16.90 4.90 -41.72
C LYS A 2 -17.89 4.70 -40.55
N LYS A 3 -18.67 3.60 -40.56
CA LYS A 3 -19.74 3.35 -39.57
C LYS A 3 -19.23 2.92 -38.18
N ASN A 4 -18.00 2.43 -38.07
CA ASN A 4 -17.41 2.02 -36.79
C ASN A 4 -16.61 3.14 -36.13
N LEU A 5 -16.13 4.12 -36.91
CA LEU A 5 -15.29 5.22 -36.43
C LEU A 5 -16.10 6.24 -35.61
N LEU A 6 -17.30 6.58 -36.06
CA LEU A 6 -18.21 7.46 -35.32
C LEU A 6 -18.64 6.84 -33.98
N LEU A 7 -18.82 5.52 -33.92
CA LEU A 7 -19.22 4.84 -32.70
C LEU A 7 -18.12 4.88 -31.64
N ILE A 8 -16.86 4.66 -32.03
CA ILE A 8 -15.69 4.75 -31.13
C ILE A 8 -15.50 6.19 -30.61
N MET A 9 -15.67 7.19 -31.48
CA MET A 9 -15.56 8.61 -31.11
C MET A 9 -16.65 9.04 -30.12
N VAL A 10 -17.89 8.59 -30.32
CA VAL A 10 -19.00 8.89 -29.40
C VAL A 10 -18.80 8.19 -28.07
N ILE A 11 -18.38 6.92 -28.08
CA ILE A 11 -18.06 6.15 -26.87
C ILE A 11 -16.96 6.83 -26.03
N ALA A 12 -15.88 7.30 -26.67
CA ALA A 12 -14.80 8.00 -25.97
C ALA A 12 -15.21 9.39 -25.40
N LEU A 13 -16.29 9.99 -25.91
CA LEU A 13 -16.82 11.29 -25.47
C LEU A 13 -17.87 11.18 -24.35
N ILE A 14 -18.45 10.00 -24.12
CA ILE A 14 -19.50 9.76 -23.11
C ILE A 14 -19.06 8.83 -21.97
N MET A 15 -17.96 8.10 -22.13
CA MET A 15 -17.34 7.38 -21.02
C MET A 15 -16.62 8.39 -20.13
N PRO A 16 -16.80 8.38 -18.80
CA PRO A 16 -15.89 9.10 -17.93
C PRO A 16 -14.47 8.57 -18.21
N LEU A 17 -13.49 9.47 -18.41
CA LEU A 17 -12.10 9.07 -18.22
C LEU A 17 -12.03 8.55 -16.79
N GLN A 18 -12.05 7.23 -16.62
CA GLN A 18 -11.74 6.63 -15.34
C GLN A 18 -10.37 7.23 -14.98
N SER A 19 -10.33 8.00 -13.91
CA SER A 19 -9.06 8.55 -13.43
C SER A 19 -8.11 7.38 -13.34
N ALA A 20 -7.04 7.40 -14.12
CA ALA A 20 -5.86 6.57 -13.86
C ALA A 20 -5.15 7.13 -12.61
N GLY A 21 -5.92 7.45 -11.56
CA GLY A 21 -5.40 7.51 -10.22
C GLY A 21 -5.05 6.07 -9.90
N ALA A 22 -3.78 5.82 -9.61
CA ALA A 22 -3.40 4.60 -8.96
C ALA A 22 -4.19 4.57 -7.64
N ASP A 23 -5.29 3.82 -7.61
CA ASP A 23 -5.95 3.47 -6.36
C ASP A 23 -4.86 2.85 -5.48
N CYS A 24 -4.62 3.44 -4.32
CA CYS A 24 -3.57 2.99 -3.43
C CYS A 24 -3.99 1.65 -2.82
N GLN A 25 -3.52 0.56 -3.43
CA GLN A 25 -3.97 -0.81 -3.13
C GLN A 25 -3.12 -1.51 -2.06
N GLY A 26 -2.44 -0.78 -1.18
CA GLY A 26 -1.59 -1.37 -0.14
C GLY A 26 -2.17 -1.21 1.27
N ILE A 27 -2.17 -2.31 2.04
CA ILE A 27 -2.49 -2.30 3.48
C ILE A 27 -1.19 -1.96 4.25
N CYS A 28 -1.24 -1.03 5.20
CA CYS A 28 -0.07 -0.74 6.02
C CYS A 28 0.31 -1.95 6.86
N GLY A 29 1.61 -2.23 6.94
CA GLY A 29 2.11 -3.42 7.59
C GLY A 29 1.93 -4.71 6.79
N ASP A 30 1.24 -4.70 5.64
CA ASP A 30 1.22 -5.81 4.66
C ASP A 30 2.36 -5.59 3.66
N THR A 31 3.56 -5.94 4.10
CA THR A 31 4.80 -5.67 3.36
C THR A 31 5.05 -6.66 2.23
N ASN A 32 4.41 -7.83 2.27
CA ASN A 32 4.49 -8.83 1.21
C ASN A 32 3.30 -8.77 0.22
N ALA A 33 2.33 -7.88 0.47
CA ALA A 33 1.11 -7.67 -0.31
C ALA A 33 0.26 -8.95 -0.45
N ASP A 34 0.21 -9.78 0.59
CA ASP A 34 -0.63 -10.99 0.61
C ASP A 34 -2.09 -10.71 1.03
N GLY A 35 -2.39 -9.48 1.39
CA GLY A 35 -3.70 -9.01 1.81
C GLY A 35 -3.97 -9.22 3.30
N SER A 36 -2.97 -9.55 4.11
CA SER A 36 -3.13 -9.81 5.54
C SER A 36 -1.89 -9.44 6.34
N VAL A 37 -2.02 -8.50 7.28
CA VAL A 37 -0.94 -8.18 8.23
C VAL A 37 -0.70 -9.35 9.18
N ASN A 38 0.45 -10.00 9.04
CA ASN A 38 0.84 -11.14 9.85
C ASN A 38 2.37 -11.19 10.11
N ILE A 39 2.85 -12.27 10.72
CA ILE A 39 4.28 -12.40 11.06
C ILE A 39 5.19 -12.46 9.83
N SER A 40 4.66 -12.89 8.69
CA SER A 40 5.41 -12.95 7.43
C SER A 40 5.83 -11.55 6.97
N ASP A 41 5.05 -10.52 7.30
CA ASP A 41 5.37 -9.14 6.99
C ASP A 41 6.56 -8.60 7.78
N ALA A 42 6.58 -8.87 9.09
CA ALA A 42 7.73 -8.50 9.91
C ALA A 42 9.01 -9.20 9.42
N ILE A 43 8.91 -10.46 8.98
CA ILE A 43 10.04 -11.20 8.40
C ILE A 43 10.47 -10.60 7.06
N TRP A 44 9.51 -10.23 6.20
CA TRP A 44 9.77 -9.57 4.92
C TRP A 44 10.54 -8.27 5.12
N LEU A 45 10.08 -7.43 6.05
CA LEU A 45 10.71 -6.14 6.34
C LEU A 45 12.12 -6.30 6.93
N VAL A 46 12.34 -7.26 7.83
CA VAL A 46 13.68 -7.59 8.35
C VAL A 46 14.62 -8.06 7.23
N ASN A 47 14.13 -8.88 6.30
CA ASN A 47 14.91 -9.32 5.15
C ASN A 47 15.29 -8.15 4.23
N TYR A 48 14.37 -7.23 3.98
CA TYR A 48 14.64 -6.00 3.24
C TYR A 48 15.78 -5.19 3.89
N ILE A 49 15.67 -4.94 5.21
CA ILE A 49 16.58 -4.07 5.94
C ILE A 49 17.99 -4.66 6.10
N PHE A 50 18.10 -5.94 6.47
CA PHE A 50 19.37 -6.53 6.89
C PHE A 50 20.00 -7.48 5.87
N VAL A 51 19.18 -8.10 5.02
CA VAL A 51 19.61 -9.16 4.09
C VAL A 51 19.67 -8.66 2.65
N GLY A 52 19.08 -7.49 2.36
CA GLY A 52 18.95 -6.98 1.00
C GLY A 52 17.87 -7.69 0.19
N GLY A 53 16.82 -8.18 0.88
CA GLY A 53 15.63 -8.74 0.25
C GLY A 53 14.81 -7.71 -0.53
N PRO A 54 13.71 -8.12 -1.17
CA PRO A 54 12.82 -7.21 -1.87
C PRO A 54 12.24 -6.12 -0.95
N PRO A 55 12.02 -4.88 -1.44
CA PRO A 55 11.35 -3.85 -0.65
C PRO A 55 9.88 -4.19 -0.38
N PRO A 56 9.25 -3.57 0.63
CA PRO A 56 7.81 -3.66 0.86
C PRO A 56 6.99 -3.42 -0.41
N GLN A 57 5.92 -4.20 -0.57
CA GLN A 57 5.00 -4.16 -1.70
C GLN A 57 3.61 -3.70 -1.26
N PRO A 58 2.78 -3.13 -2.16
CA PRO A 58 3.13 -2.67 -3.51
C PRO A 58 4.10 -1.47 -3.52
N VAL A 59 4.29 -0.78 -2.39
CA VAL A 59 5.12 0.42 -2.28
C VAL A 59 5.92 0.41 -0.98
N LEU A 60 7.01 1.18 -0.93
CA LEU A 60 7.85 1.26 0.28
C LEU A 60 7.06 1.73 1.51
N ALA A 61 6.05 2.60 1.31
CA ALA A 61 5.19 3.10 2.38
C ALA A 61 4.39 2.00 3.10
N CYS A 62 4.19 0.82 2.49
CA CYS A 62 3.57 -0.33 3.19
C CYS A 62 4.40 -0.83 4.37
N GLY A 63 5.70 -0.55 4.37
CA GLY A 63 6.61 -0.89 5.47
C GLY A 63 6.60 0.10 6.64
N ASP A 64 5.93 1.24 6.54
CA ASP A 64 5.82 2.24 7.60
C ASP A 64 4.57 1.93 8.46
N ALA A 65 4.67 0.86 9.25
CA ALA A 65 3.56 0.36 10.07
C ALA A 65 3.27 1.28 11.27
N ASN A 66 4.27 2.03 11.75
CA ASN A 66 4.12 2.94 12.88
C ASN A 66 3.81 4.41 12.46
N THR A 67 3.77 4.69 11.14
CA THR A 67 3.49 6.01 10.54
C THR A 67 4.51 7.09 10.91
N ASP A 68 5.78 6.71 11.12
CA ASP A 68 6.88 7.63 11.44
C ASP A 68 7.59 8.20 10.20
N GLY A 69 7.17 7.78 9.00
CA GLY A 69 7.68 8.24 7.72
C GLY A 69 8.84 7.41 7.18
N ALA A 70 9.18 6.30 7.81
CA ALA A 70 10.23 5.40 7.35
C ALA A 70 9.82 3.92 7.48
N ALA A 71 10.18 3.11 6.49
CA ALA A 71 10.11 1.66 6.60
C ALA A 71 11.39 1.12 7.27
N ALA A 72 11.34 0.94 8.59
CA ALA A 72 12.49 0.65 9.44
C ALA A 72 12.28 -0.58 10.34
N LEU A 73 13.28 -0.89 11.18
CA LEU A 73 13.20 -2.03 12.10
C LEU A 73 12.07 -1.83 13.12
N GLN A 74 11.78 -0.58 13.48
CA GLN A 74 10.72 -0.23 14.41
C GLN A 74 9.34 -0.73 13.93
N ASP A 75 9.10 -0.69 12.63
CA ASP A 75 7.85 -1.17 12.01
C ASP A 75 7.71 -2.69 12.08
N ALA A 76 8.82 -3.43 11.89
CA ALA A 76 8.81 -4.88 12.07
C ALA A 76 8.44 -5.26 13.51
N ILE A 77 8.95 -4.50 14.49
CA ILE A 77 8.60 -4.67 15.91
C ILE A 77 7.13 -4.29 16.14
N TRP A 78 6.63 -3.25 15.48
CA TRP A 78 5.23 -2.82 15.55
C TRP A 78 4.28 -3.94 15.10
N ILE A 79 4.55 -4.53 13.93
CA ILE A 79 3.80 -5.68 13.39
C ILE A 79 3.83 -6.86 14.35
N ILE A 80 5.00 -7.20 14.91
CA ILE A 80 5.13 -8.29 15.90
C ILE A 80 4.25 -8.04 17.13
N ASN A 81 4.25 -6.81 17.66
CA ASN A 81 3.44 -6.44 18.81
C ASN A 81 1.94 -6.50 18.51
N PHE A 82 1.53 -6.03 17.33
CA PHE A 82 0.16 -6.15 16.86
C PHE A 82 -0.28 -7.63 16.81
N VAL A 83 0.49 -8.48 16.12
CA VAL A 83 0.14 -9.88 15.87
C VAL A 83 0.10 -10.73 17.14
N PHE A 84 1.06 -10.56 18.06
CA PHE A 84 1.21 -11.47 19.21
C PHE A 84 0.74 -10.91 20.55
N ILE A 85 0.76 -9.59 20.72
CA ILE A 85 0.51 -8.94 22.00
C ILE A 85 -0.83 -8.18 21.98
N GLY A 86 -1.45 -8.01 20.79
CA GLY A 86 -2.63 -7.18 20.62
C GLY A 86 -2.31 -5.69 20.76
N GLY A 87 -1.13 -5.29 20.28
CA GLY A 87 -0.74 -3.89 20.16
C GLY A 87 -1.63 -3.11 19.18
N ALA A 88 -1.32 -1.82 18.98
CA ALA A 88 -2.01 -1.01 17.99
C ALA A 88 -1.89 -1.63 16.59
N GLU A 89 -2.98 -1.63 15.84
CA GLU A 89 -2.96 -2.02 14.43
C GLU A 89 -1.97 -1.13 13.64
N PRO A 90 -1.30 -1.66 12.60
CA PRO A 90 -0.51 -0.83 11.72
C PRO A 90 -1.33 0.36 11.23
N GLY A 91 -0.72 1.53 11.23
CA GLY A 91 -1.44 2.77 11.00
C GLY A 91 -2.16 2.76 9.66
N ASP A 92 -3.35 3.32 9.64
CA ASP A 92 -4.10 3.47 8.42
C ASP A 92 -3.31 4.51 7.51
N CYS A 93 -3.01 4.24 6.25
CA CYS A 93 -2.19 5.11 5.36
C CYS A 93 -2.84 6.15 4.36
N SER A 94 -3.92 6.89 4.57
CA SER A 94 -4.74 7.49 3.47
C SER A 94 -4.08 8.56 2.59
N PRO A 95 -4.30 8.57 1.25
CA PRO A 95 -3.94 9.70 0.40
C PRO A 95 -4.83 10.91 0.72
N GLY A 96 -4.31 11.81 1.54
CA GLY A 96 -4.80 13.18 1.61
C GLY A 96 -5.17 13.72 2.99
N ASN A 97 -4.94 13.00 4.09
CA ASN A 97 -5.13 13.57 5.43
C ASN A 97 -4.07 13.04 6.42
N TRP A 98 -2.98 13.80 6.59
CA TRP A 98 -1.90 13.57 7.56
C TRP A 98 -2.39 13.70 9.01
N GLY A 99 -3.25 12.78 9.45
CA GLY A 99 -3.89 12.87 10.76
C GLY A 99 -4.56 11.60 11.28
N GLN A 100 -5.30 10.82 10.48
CA GLN A 100 -6.14 9.73 11.02
C GLN A 100 -6.54 8.67 9.98
N GLY A 101 -5.60 8.13 9.20
CA GLY A 101 -5.80 6.77 8.73
C GLY A 101 -6.36 6.45 7.31
N GLY A 102 -5.57 5.75 6.47
CA GLY A 102 -5.92 4.52 5.67
C GLY A 102 -5.55 4.45 4.16
N ASP A 103 -4.42 3.84 3.69
CA ASP A 103 -3.98 3.42 2.30
C ASP A 103 -2.53 3.75 1.75
N CYS A 104 -1.61 2.78 1.65
CA CYS A 104 -0.20 3.01 1.25
C CYS A 104 -0.02 3.59 -0.18
N CYS A 105 0.17 4.90 -0.32
CA CYS A 105 0.47 5.56 -1.59
C CYS A 105 1.95 5.99 -1.68
N PRO A 106 2.56 5.96 -2.88
CA PRO A 106 3.83 6.62 -3.12
C PRO A 106 3.62 8.00 -3.79
N PHE A 107 4.35 9.01 -3.32
CA PHE A 107 4.53 10.35 -3.90
C PHE A 107 3.34 11.32 -3.89
#